data_AF-A0A1I0Y5R7-F1
#
_entry.id   AF-A0A1I0Y5R7-F1
#
_cell.length_a   1.000
_cell.length_b   1.000
_cell.length_c   1.000
_cell.angle_alpha   90.00
_cell.angle_beta   90.00
_cell.angle_gamma   90.00
#
_symmetry.space_group_name_H-M   'P 1'
#
loop_
_entity.id
_entity.type
_entity.pdbx_description
1 polymer ?
#
loop_
_entity_poly.entity_id
_entity_poly.type
_entity_poly.pdbx_seq_one_letter_code
_entity_poly.pdbx_strand_id
1 'polypeptide(L)'
;MNKLASLPTVINTEFIKLRKCKVLWCIPLCSLCPDILIFLMYAVNKKYPMVIWKDYFTLIEMMINLLIGIGLFSILAGFIFSREYQENTVNSMFTYPISRMQFFVGKLIVMFILIFITLISSFIVSVFLGLIIKHEPLTLSILLYYSKTYIFMAIMHFALIPILAFLSIYNKSIIPTIIVGVSAIALNLIVINTKFNTLFPWSIPTILSPHEDGRTYTNYALGITVLCASFIIGTILSIKNIKEDVH
;
A
#
# COMPACT_ATOMS: atom_id res chain seq x y z
N MET A 1 6.06 3.09 38.56
CA MET A 1 6.88 3.51 37.40
C MET A 1 7.20 2.28 36.55
N ASN A 2 6.53 2.11 35.40
CA ASN A 2 6.97 1.29 34.27
C ASN A 2 6.10 1.65 33.06
N LYS A 3 6.32 2.85 32.51
CA LYS A 3 5.69 3.35 31.26
C LYS A 3 6.27 2.70 29.98
N LEU A 4 7.07 1.64 30.16
CA LEU A 4 7.83 0.91 29.14
C LEU A 4 7.18 -0.44 28.78
N ALA A 5 5.86 -0.58 28.92
CA ALA A 5 5.10 -1.56 28.12
C ALA A 5 5.11 -1.03 26.67
N SER A 6 6.27 -1.23 26.06
CA SER A 6 6.88 -0.42 25.02
C SER A 6 6.23 -0.70 23.66
N LEU A 7 6.12 0.31 22.80
CA LEU A 7 5.68 0.21 21.39
C LEU A 7 6.04 -1.13 20.66
N PRO A 8 7.24 -1.73 20.84
CA PRO A 8 7.56 -3.06 20.34
C PRO A 8 6.61 -4.20 20.75
N THR A 9 6.05 -4.18 21.97
CA THR A 9 5.09 -5.20 22.44
C THR A 9 3.79 -5.13 21.64
N VAL A 10 3.27 -3.92 21.39
CA VAL A 10 2.10 -3.70 20.54
C VAL A 10 2.36 -4.25 19.15
N ILE A 11 3.49 -3.89 18.54
CA ILE A 11 3.88 -4.37 17.21
C ILE A 11 3.94 -5.91 17.18
N ASN A 12 4.60 -6.53 18.17
CA ASN A 12 4.73 -7.98 18.23
C ASN A 12 3.36 -8.67 18.40
N THR A 13 2.48 -8.12 19.25
CA THR A 13 1.13 -8.66 19.41
C THR A 13 0.31 -8.60 18.11
N GLU A 14 0.41 -7.51 17.35
CA GLU A 14 -0.24 -7.38 16.05
C GLU A 14 0.31 -8.40 15.04
N PHE A 15 1.62 -8.60 14.98
CA PHE A 15 2.20 -9.64 14.10
C PHE A 15 1.74 -11.05 14.47
N ILE A 16 1.65 -11.38 15.76
CA ILE A 16 1.13 -12.67 16.22
C ILE A 16 -0.34 -12.84 15.80
N LYS A 17 -1.17 -11.80 15.92
CA LYS A 17 -2.57 -11.80 15.48
C LYS A 17 -2.69 -12.00 13.96
N LEU A 18 -1.85 -11.33 13.18
CA LEU A 18 -1.83 -11.43 11.71
C LEU A 18 -1.39 -12.81 11.25
N ARG A 19 -0.38 -13.39 11.89
CA ARG A 19 0.11 -14.74 11.60
C ARG A 19 -0.97 -15.81 11.78
N LYS A 20 -1.86 -15.64 12.75
CA LYS A 20 -2.95 -16.58 13.03
C LYS A 20 -4.15 -16.45 12.07
N CYS A 21 -4.39 -15.27 11.49
CA CYS A 21 -5.61 -14.99 10.71
C CYS A 21 -5.56 -15.38 9.24
N LYS A 22 -4.50 -16.05 8.77
CA LYS A 22 -4.27 -16.40 7.36
C LYS A 22 -4.23 -15.22 6.38
N VAL A 23 -4.53 -13.99 6.80
CA VAL A 23 -4.44 -12.77 5.97
C VAL A 23 -3.03 -12.54 5.44
N LEU A 24 -1.99 -13.03 6.14
CA LEU A 24 -0.62 -13.03 5.61
C LEU A 24 -0.45 -13.86 4.32
N TRP A 25 -1.36 -14.79 4.00
CA TRP A 25 -1.35 -15.51 2.72
C TRP A 25 -1.82 -14.65 1.54
N CYS A 26 -2.59 -13.59 1.80
CA CYS A 26 -3.00 -12.65 0.75
C CYS A 26 -1.81 -11.82 0.24
N ILE A 27 -0.78 -11.59 1.07
CA ILE A 27 0.41 -10.81 0.72
C ILE A 27 1.21 -11.43 -0.44
N PRO A 28 1.69 -12.70 -0.35
CA PRO A 28 2.42 -13.30 -1.46
C PRO A 28 1.52 -13.51 -2.67
N LEU A 29 0.25 -13.86 -2.48
CA LEU A 29 -0.69 -14.05 -3.60
C LEU A 29 -0.82 -12.76 -4.42
N CYS A 30 -0.99 -11.63 -3.76
CA CYS A 30 -1.16 -10.34 -4.42
C CYS A 30 0.15 -9.74 -4.92
N SER A 31 1.30 -10.00 -4.30
CA SER A 31 2.59 -9.63 -4.89
C SER A 31 2.88 -10.43 -6.16
N LEU A 32 2.51 -11.71 -6.20
CA LEU A 32 2.79 -12.60 -7.34
C LEU A 32 1.87 -12.37 -8.54
N CYS A 33 0.60 -12.03 -8.33
CA CYS A 33 -0.37 -11.82 -9.42
C CYS A 33 0.10 -10.88 -10.55
N PRO A 34 0.58 -9.65 -10.30
CA PRO A 34 1.01 -8.73 -11.35
C PRO A 34 2.29 -9.23 -12.03
N ASP A 35 3.24 -9.75 -11.25
CA ASP A 35 4.51 -10.27 -11.75
C ASP A 35 4.29 -11.46 -12.69
N ILE A 36 3.44 -12.41 -12.29
CA ILE A 36 3.08 -13.58 -13.11
C ILE A 36 2.33 -13.16 -14.36
N LEU A 37 1.40 -12.19 -14.26
CA LEU A 37 0.62 -11.74 -15.41
C LEU A 37 1.51 -11.06 -16.45
N ILE A 38 2.43 -10.17 -16.03
CA ILE A 38 3.37 -9.52 -16.94
C ILE A 38 4.39 -10.54 -17.49
N PHE A 39 4.86 -11.48 -16.66
CA PHE A 39 5.69 -12.59 -17.12
C PHE A 39 5.00 -13.40 -18.22
N LEU A 40 3.75 -13.82 -18.02
CA LEU A 40 2.96 -14.56 -19.02
C LEU A 40 2.76 -13.74 -20.29
N MET A 41 2.53 -12.42 -20.16
CA MET A 41 2.42 -11.51 -21.29
C MET A 41 3.71 -11.51 -22.15
N TYR A 42 4.89 -11.46 -21.54
CA TYR A 42 6.17 -11.53 -22.27
C TYR A 42 6.50 -12.94 -22.77
N ALA A 43 6.12 -13.99 -22.04
CA ALA A 43 6.42 -15.38 -22.40
C ALA A 43 5.56 -15.91 -23.56
N VAL A 44 4.28 -15.54 -23.60
CA VAL A 44 3.30 -16.10 -24.54
C VAL A 44 3.15 -15.24 -25.79
N ASN A 45 3.28 -13.91 -25.66
CA ASN A 45 2.98 -13.00 -26.77
C ASN A 45 4.20 -12.76 -27.65
N LYS A 46 4.14 -13.22 -28.91
CA LYS A 46 5.20 -13.03 -29.92
C LYS A 46 5.54 -11.57 -30.22
N LYS A 47 4.70 -10.62 -29.80
CA LYS A 47 4.97 -9.18 -29.90
C LYS A 47 6.16 -8.73 -29.03
N TYR A 48 6.50 -9.49 -27.98
CA TYR A 48 7.61 -9.21 -27.08
C TYR A 48 8.75 -10.21 -27.34
N PRO A 49 9.67 -9.93 -28.29
CA PRO A 49 10.71 -10.88 -28.67
C PRO A 49 11.79 -11.06 -27.58
N MET A 50 11.93 -10.10 -26.68
CA MET A 50 12.80 -10.15 -25.51
C MET A 50 12.31 -9.19 -24.42
N VAL A 51 12.79 -9.40 -23.19
CA VAL A 51 12.56 -8.51 -22.06
C VAL A 51 13.47 -7.29 -22.17
N ILE A 52 12.87 -6.13 -22.42
CA ILE A 52 13.48 -4.82 -22.23
C ILE A 52 13.17 -4.42 -20.78
N TRP A 53 14.19 -4.36 -19.93
CA TRP A 53 14.01 -4.24 -18.47
C TRP A 53 13.21 -3.01 -18.06
N LYS A 54 13.42 -1.88 -18.75
CA LYS A 54 12.70 -0.63 -18.47
C LYS A 54 11.20 -0.80 -18.66
N ASP A 55 10.80 -1.30 -19.82
CA ASP A 55 9.39 -1.51 -20.18
C ASP A 55 8.75 -2.57 -19.27
N TYR A 56 9.49 -3.64 -18.99
CA TYR A 56 9.05 -4.72 -18.12
C TYR A 56 8.74 -4.23 -16.70
N PHE A 57 9.67 -3.51 -16.06
CA PHE A 57 9.45 -2.98 -14.71
C PHE A 57 8.36 -1.90 -14.68
N THR A 58 8.32 -0.99 -15.65
CA THR A 58 7.28 0.05 -15.70
C THR A 58 5.87 -0.54 -15.85
N LEU A 59 5.69 -1.63 -16.62
CA LEU A 59 4.41 -2.33 -16.72
C LEU A 59 3.99 -2.96 -15.39
N ILE A 60 4.93 -3.60 -14.68
CA ILE A 60 4.66 -4.21 -13.37
C ILE A 60 4.29 -3.13 -12.35
N GLU A 61 5.07 -2.06 -12.27
CA GLU A 61 4.80 -0.93 -11.38
C GLU A 61 3.45 -0.29 -11.65
N MET A 62 3.09 -0.13 -12.93
CA MET A 62 1.79 0.39 -13.31
C MET A 62 0.67 -0.54 -12.83
N MET A 63 0.79 -1.86 -13.02
CA MET A 63 -0.22 -2.82 -12.55
C MET A 63 -0.37 -2.83 -11.03
N ILE A 64 0.75 -2.78 -10.31
CA ILE A 64 0.74 -2.71 -8.84
C ILE A 64 0.08 -1.42 -8.37
N ASN A 65 0.52 -0.27 -8.88
CA ASN A 65 0.00 1.02 -8.41
C ASN A 65 -1.47 1.24 -8.78
N LEU A 66 -1.92 0.72 -9.92
CA LEU A 66 -3.25 0.98 -10.44
C LEU A 66 -4.32 0.06 -9.83
N LEU A 67 -3.99 -1.21 -9.60
CA LEU A 67 -4.95 -2.22 -9.17
C LEU A 67 -4.63 -2.71 -7.75
N ILE A 68 -3.48 -3.36 -7.60
CA ILE A 68 -3.23 -4.22 -6.44
C ILE A 68 -2.89 -3.42 -5.19
N GLY A 69 -2.06 -2.38 -5.30
CA GLY A 69 -1.69 -1.53 -4.18
C GLY A 69 -2.92 -0.88 -3.54
N ILE A 70 -3.80 -0.27 -4.35
CA ILE A 70 -5.00 0.40 -3.84
C ILE A 70 -5.94 -0.60 -3.14
N GLY A 71 -6.27 -1.71 -3.81
CA GLY A 71 -7.24 -2.68 -3.28
C GLY A 71 -6.71 -3.49 -2.10
N LEU A 72 -5.49 -4.03 -2.21
CA LEU A 72 -4.89 -4.84 -1.14
C LEU A 72 -4.71 -4.00 0.11
N PHE A 73 -4.08 -2.83 -0.02
CA PHE A 73 -3.75 -2.02 1.15
C PHE A 73 -4.99 -1.43 1.80
N SER A 74 -6.08 -1.17 1.05
CA SER A 74 -7.35 -0.77 1.66
C SER A 74 -8.02 -1.88 2.45
N ILE A 75 -8.03 -3.10 1.93
CA ILE A 75 -8.58 -4.27 2.64
C ILE A 75 -7.74 -4.57 3.89
N LEU A 76 -6.41 -4.55 3.77
CA LEU A 76 -5.50 -4.76 4.90
C LEU A 76 -5.64 -3.68 5.97
N ALA A 77 -5.71 -2.41 5.57
CA ALA A 77 -5.94 -1.30 6.50
C ALA A 77 -7.27 -1.50 7.23
N GLY A 78 -8.36 -1.74 6.50
CA GLY A 78 -9.65 -2.04 7.08
C GLY A 78 -9.59 -3.18 8.08
N PHE A 79 -9.00 -4.31 7.70
CA PHE A 79 -8.90 -5.49 8.56
C PHE A 79 -8.13 -5.19 9.85
N ILE A 80 -6.96 -4.55 9.79
CA ILE A 80 -6.14 -4.28 10.99
C ILE A 80 -6.80 -3.24 11.90
N PHE A 81 -7.40 -2.20 11.32
CA PHE A 81 -7.99 -1.11 12.09
C PHE A 81 -9.38 -1.47 12.64
N SER A 82 -10.22 -2.21 11.91
CA SER A 82 -11.58 -2.57 12.37
C SER A 82 -11.62 -3.79 13.29
N ARG A 83 -10.61 -4.67 13.27
CA ARG A 83 -10.68 -5.97 13.94
C ARG A 83 -11.06 -5.89 15.42
N GLU A 84 -10.46 -4.97 16.16
CA GLU A 84 -10.73 -4.86 17.60
C GLU A 84 -12.12 -4.31 17.89
N TYR A 85 -12.61 -3.42 17.02
CA TYR A 85 -13.96 -2.89 17.08
C TYR A 85 -15.01 -3.97 16.78
N GLN A 86 -14.72 -4.87 15.84
CA GLN A 86 -15.59 -6.00 15.50
C GLN A 86 -15.59 -7.09 16.58
N GLU A 87 -14.45 -7.32 17.24
CA GLU A 87 -14.31 -8.29 18.33
C GLU A 87 -14.79 -7.73 19.70
N ASN A 88 -15.29 -6.48 19.76
CA ASN A 88 -15.70 -5.78 20.99
C ASN A 88 -14.61 -5.75 22.09
N THR A 89 -13.34 -5.84 21.71
CA THR A 89 -12.19 -5.88 22.65
C THR A 89 -11.53 -4.51 22.86
N VAL A 90 -12.01 -3.47 22.17
CA VAL A 90 -11.47 -2.11 22.28
C VAL A 90 -11.51 -1.59 23.72
N ASN A 91 -12.65 -1.78 24.40
CA ASN A 91 -12.82 -1.28 25.77
C ASN A 91 -11.95 -2.03 26.78
N SER A 92 -11.71 -3.34 26.58
CA SER A 92 -10.83 -4.14 27.44
C SER A 92 -9.34 -3.94 27.14
N MET A 93 -8.98 -3.47 25.94
CA MET A 93 -7.62 -3.06 25.61
C MET A 93 -7.22 -1.74 26.29
N PHE A 94 -8.15 -0.78 26.39
CA PHE A 94 -7.86 0.53 26.98
C PHE A 94 -7.86 0.56 28.52
N THR A 95 -8.17 -0.56 29.18
CA THR A 95 -7.92 -0.71 30.63
C THR A 95 -6.46 -1.04 30.94
N TYR A 96 -5.69 -1.52 29.95
CA TYR A 96 -4.24 -1.64 30.06
C TYR A 96 -3.57 -0.27 29.98
N PRO A 97 -2.39 -0.09 30.63
CA PRO A 97 -1.67 1.19 30.68
C PRO A 97 -0.96 1.53 29.34
N ILE A 98 -1.57 1.21 28.21
CA ILE A 98 -1.06 1.52 26.86
C ILE A 98 -1.77 2.78 26.37
N SER A 99 -1.01 3.77 25.90
CA SER A 99 -1.62 4.99 25.37
C SER A 99 -2.28 4.72 24.02
N ARG A 100 -3.44 5.37 23.79
CA ARG A 100 -4.19 5.27 22.52
C ARG A 100 -3.34 5.66 21.30
N MET A 101 -2.41 6.60 21.49
CA MET A 101 -1.45 7.02 20.47
C MET A 101 -0.45 5.93 20.12
N GLN A 102 0.13 5.25 21.11
CA GLN A 102 1.06 4.14 20.88
C GLN A 102 0.37 2.97 20.16
N PHE A 103 -0.90 2.73 20.47
CA PHE A 103 -1.71 1.73 19.78
C PHE A 103 -1.89 2.05 18.29
N PHE A 104 -2.33 3.27 17.96
CA PHE A 104 -2.50 3.70 16.58
C PHE A 104 -1.17 3.69 15.80
N VAL A 105 -0.09 4.21 16.39
CA VAL A 105 1.24 4.22 15.78
C VAL A 105 1.77 2.79 15.58
N GLY A 106 1.54 1.88 16.53
CA GLY A 106 1.90 0.47 16.38
C GLY A 106 1.26 -0.17 15.16
N LYS A 107 -0.05 0.07 14.94
CA LYS A 107 -0.76 -0.42 13.76
C LYS A 107 -0.27 0.19 12.45
N LEU A 108 0.04 1.48 12.46
CA LEU A 108 0.65 2.13 11.28
C LEU A 108 2.03 1.52 10.95
N ILE A 109 2.87 1.24 11.94
CA ILE A 109 4.18 0.60 11.73
C ILE A 109 4.00 -0.80 11.14
N VAL A 110 3.04 -1.58 11.65
CA VAL A 110 2.74 -2.91 11.11
C VAL A 110 2.29 -2.79 9.64
N MET A 111 1.37 -1.86 9.33
CA MET A 111 0.96 -1.61 7.94
C MET A 111 2.13 -1.20 7.04
N PHE A 112 3.03 -0.34 7.51
CA PHE A 112 4.22 0.04 6.76
C PHE A 112 5.11 -1.16 6.43
N ILE A 113 5.35 -2.04 7.41
CA ILE A 113 6.14 -3.25 7.22
C ILE A 113 5.46 -4.19 6.21
N LEU A 114 4.14 -4.36 6.27
CA LEU A 114 3.42 -5.21 5.30
C LEU A 114 3.50 -4.65 3.88
N ILE A 115 3.32 -3.33 3.70
CA ILE A 115 3.48 -2.66 2.39
C ILE A 115 4.90 -2.88 1.88
N PHE A 116 5.90 -2.63 2.72
CA PHE A 116 7.30 -2.79 2.32
C PHE A 116 7.63 -4.23 1.92
N ILE A 117 7.16 -5.23 2.69
CA ILE A 117 7.35 -6.65 2.37
C ILE A 117 6.66 -7.03 1.06
N THR A 118 5.43 -6.56 0.82
CA THR A 118 4.69 -6.88 -0.42
C THR A 118 5.42 -6.35 -1.66
N LEU A 119 5.90 -5.10 -1.61
CA LEU A 119 6.56 -4.44 -2.74
C LEU A 119 7.96 -4.99 -2.97
N ILE A 120 8.76 -5.22 -1.93
CA ILE A 120 10.09 -5.80 -2.09
C ILE A 120 10.01 -7.25 -2.59
N SER A 121 9.01 -8.01 -2.14
CA SER A 121 8.78 -9.36 -2.64
C SER A 121 8.45 -9.35 -4.13
N SER A 122 7.60 -8.42 -4.58
CA SER A 122 7.28 -8.27 -6.00
C SER A 122 8.49 -7.85 -6.84
N PHE A 123 9.32 -6.93 -6.33
CA PHE A 123 10.58 -6.56 -6.99
C PHE A 123 11.54 -7.75 -7.15
N ILE A 124 11.69 -8.57 -6.11
CA ILE A 124 12.55 -9.75 -6.17
C ILE A 124 12.00 -10.78 -7.16
N VAL A 125 10.70 -11.06 -7.11
CA VAL A 125 10.05 -12.03 -8.01
C VAL A 125 10.13 -11.57 -9.46
N SER A 126 9.84 -10.30 -9.74
CA SER A 126 9.91 -9.75 -11.11
C SER A 126 11.32 -9.86 -11.71
N VAL A 127 12.38 -9.60 -10.93
CA VAL A 127 13.76 -9.83 -11.37
C VAL A 127 13.98 -11.31 -11.73
N PHE A 128 13.59 -12.24 -10.85
CA PHE A 128 13.75 -13.68 -11.11
C PHE A 128 12.97 -14.15 -12.35
N LEU A 129 11.72 -13.71 -12.50
CA LEU A 129 10.88 -14.07 -13.65
C LEU A 129 11.41 -13.48 -14.95
N GLY A 130 11.90 -12.24 -14.93
CA GLY A 130 12.50 -11.59 -16.09
C GLY A 130 13.76 -12.29 -16.60
N LEU A 131 14.55 -12.90 -15.69
CA LEU A 131 15.76 -13.66 -16.04
C LEU A 131 15.47 -15.00 -16.72
N ILE A 132 14.25 -15.54 -16.62
CA ILE A 132 13.87 -16.82 -17.24
C ILE A 132 13.62 -16.66 -18.75
N ILE A 133 13.21 -15.47 -19.19
CA ILE A 133 12.91 -15.15 -20.59
C ILE A 133 14.16 -14.57 -21.25
N LYS A 134 14.27 -14.66 -22.58
CA LYS A 134 15.32 -13.93 -23.33
C LYS A 134 15.27 -12.44 -22.95
N HIS A 135 16.37 -11.93 -22.40
CA HIS A 135 16.43 -10.59 -21.83
C HIS A 135 17.66 -9.82 -22.31
N GLU A 136 17.57 -8.50 -22.28
CA GLU A 136 18.74 -7.62 -22.41
C GLU A 136 19.70 -7.78 -21.22
N PRO A 137 20.99 -7.40 -21.35
CA PRO A 137 21.89 -7.44 -20.20
C PRO A 137 21.37 -6.56 -19.06
N LEU A 138 21.09 -7.18 -17.92
CA LEU A 138 20.63 -6.48 -16.72
C LEU A 138 21.78 -5.63 -16.17
N THR A 139 21.66 -4.32 -16.26
CA THR A 139 22.68 -3.38 -15.77
C THR A 139 22.38 -2.97 -14.33
N LEU A 140 23.42 -2.81 -13.50
CA LEU A 140 23.29 -2.39 -12.11
C LEU A 140 22.56 -1.03 -11.97
N SER A 141 22.70 -0.13 -12.94
CA SER A 141 22.01 1.16 -12.98
C SER A 141 20.50 1.00 -13.00
N ILE A 142 19.98 0.06 -13.79
CA ILE A 142 18.55 -0.26 -13.90
C ILE A 142 18.03 -0.81 -12.57
N LEU A 143 18.76 -1.77 -11.98
CA LEU A 143 18.41 -2.36 -10.69
C LEU A 143 18.32 -1.29 -9.58
N LEU A 144 19.32 -0.41 -9.51
CA LEU A 144 19.34 0.68 -8.51
C LEU A 144 18.22 1.70 -8.75
N TYR A 145 17.94 2.04 -10.01
CA TYR A 145 16.83 2.94 -10.36
C TYR A 145 15.49 2.38 -9.87
N TYR A 146 15.16 1.15 -10.25
CA TYR A 146 13.90 0.52 -9.88
C TYR A 146 13.82 0.19 -8.38
N SER A 147 14.94 -0.13 -7.72
CA SER A 147 14.94 -0.28 -6.26
C SER A 147 14.51 1.01 -5.53
N LYS A 148 14.96 2.19 -6.00
CA LYS A 148 14.55 3.49 -5.46
C LYS A 148 13.08 3.75 -5.72
N THR A 149 12.60 3.41 -6.92
CA THR A 149 11.19 3.53 -7.28
C THR A 149 10.28 2.74 -6.34
N TYR A 150 10.60 1.47 -6.08
CA TYR A 150 9.80 0.63 -5.19
C TYR A 150 9.77 1.16 -3.74
N ILE A 151 10.87 1.75 -3.27
CA ILE A 151 10.91 2.43 -1.97
C ILE A 151 9.99 3.65 -1.97
N PHE A 152 10.03 4.47 -3.02
CA PHE A 152 9.13 5.63 -3.18
C PHE A 152 7.66 5.20 -3.25
N MET A 153 7.34 4.15 -4.00
CA MET A 153 6.01 3.55 -4.05
C MET A 153 5.53 3.13 -2.66
N ALA A 154 6.39 2.48 -1.87
CA ALA A 154 6.05 2.07 -0.50
C ALA A 154 5.68 3.27 0.39
N ILE A 155 6.45 4.35 0.31
CA ILE A 155 6.18 5.60 1.05
C ILE A 155 4.85 6.22 0.61
N MET A 156 4.59 6.27 -0.70
CA MET A 156 3.36 6.86 -1.24
C MET A 156 2.12 6.06 -0.84
N HIS A 157 2.15 4.73 -0.96
CA HIS A 157 1.04 3.87 -0.50
C HIS A 157 0.83 3.95 1.01
N PHE A 158 1.92 4.01 1.78
CA PHE A 158 1.84 4.20 3.22
C PHE A 158 1.14 5.53 3.60
N ALA A 159 1.42 6.60 2.86
CA ALA A 159 0.82 7.91 3.12
C ALA A 159 -0.72 7.91 2.97
N LEU A 160 -1.27 6.98 2.18
CA LEU A 160 -2.71 6.82 1.98
C LEU A 160 -3.38 6.00 3.09
N ILE A 161 -2.63 5.27 3.92
CA ILE A 161 -3.20 4.39 4.96
C ILE A 161 -3.99 5.14 6.04
N PRO A 162 -3.54 6.30 6.57
CA PRO A 162 -4.28 6.95 7.66
C PRO A 162 -5.70 7.37 7.30
N ILE A 163 -5.97 7.71 6.03
CA ILE A 163 -7.33 8.07 5.60
C ILE A 163 -8.25 6.83 5.61
N LEU A 164 -7.71 5.67 5.27
CA LEU A 164 -8.41 4.37 5.31
C LEU A 164 -8.58 3.91 6.76
N ALA A 165 -7.58 4.12 7.61
CA ALA A 165 -7.65 3.86 9.04
C ALA A 165 -8.78 4.66 9.69
N PHE A 166 -8.89 5.96 9.38
CA PHE A 166 -9.98 6.81 9.86
C PHE A 166 -11.36 6.24 9.50
N LEU A 167 -11.57 5.88 8.23
CA LEU A 167 -12.84 5.32 7.76
C LEU A 167 -13.20 4.02 8.47
N SER A 168 -12.20 3.18 8.75
CA SER A 168 -12.36 1.92 9.46
C SER A 168 -12.73 2.12 10.93
N ILE A 169 -12.08 3.07 11.60
CA ILE A 169 -12.31 3.42 13.00
C ILE A 169 -13.69 4.04 13.18
N TYR A 170 -14.03 5.05 12.36
CA TYR A 170 -15.31 5.78 12.46
C TYR A 170 -16.53 4.85 12.33
N ASN A 171 -16.48 3.94 11.37
CA ASN A 171 -17.59 3.04 11.07
C ASN A 171 -17.47 1.67 11.78
N LYS A 172 -16.42 1.46 12.58
CA LYS A 172 -16.18 0.23 13.36
C LYS A 172 -16.25 -1.06 12.53
N SER A 173 -15.93 -0.96 11.23
CA SER A 173 -16.13 -2.03 10.26
C SER A 173 -15.13 -1.96 9.12
N ILE A 174 -14.88 -3.11 8.50
CA ILE A 174 -14.00 -3.22 7.32
C ILE A 174 -14.66 -2.68 6.04
N ILE A 175 -16.00 -2.74 5.96
CA ILE A 175 -16.80 -2.46 4.76
C ILE A 175 -16.46 -1.12 4.09
N PRO A 176 -16.34 0.02 4.80
CA PRO A 176 -16.07 1.32 4.19
C PRO A 176 -14.71 1.38 3.48
N THR A 177 -13.69 0.73 4.05
CA THR A 177 -12.36 0.68 3.42
C THR A 177 -12.35 -0.16 2.15
N ILE A 178 -13.18 -1.21 2.10
CA ILE A 178 -13.38 -2.02 0.89
C ILE A 178 -14.09 -1.18 -0.17
N ILE A 179 -15.17 -0.50 0.17
CA ILE A 179 -15.93 0.37 -0.76
C ILE A 179 -15.01 1.46 -1.32
N VAL A 180 -14.22 2.11 -0.47
CA VAL A 180 -13.25 3.14 -0.92
C VAL A 180 -12.15 2.53 -1.77
N GLY A 181 -11.62 1.36 -1.42
CA GLY A 181 -10.61 0.67 -2.24
C GLY A 181 -11.10 0.33 -3.64
N VAL A 182 -12.27 -0.31 -3.73
CA VAL A 182 -12.87 -0.73 -5.01
C VAL A 182 -13.25 0.49 -5.85
N SER A 183 -13.87 1.50 -5.24
CA SER A 183 -14.21 2.74 -5.96
C SER A 183 -12.96 3.50 -6.39
N ALA A 184 -11.90 3.52 -5.57
CA ALA A 184 -10.65 4.16 -5.92
C ALA A 184 -9.93 3.47 -7.09
N ILE A 185 -9.97 2.12 -7.17
CA ILE A 185 -9.46 1.39 -8.34
C ILE A 185 -10.22 1.81 -9.61
N ALA A 186 -11.56 1.79 -9.56
CA ALA A 186 -12.40 2.14 -10.71
C ALA A 186 -12.19 3.60 -11.16
N LEU A 187 -12.10 4.53 -10.20
CA LEU A 187 -11.84 5.93 -10.48
C LEU A 187 -10.43 6.16 -11.01
N ASN A 188 -9.42 5.45 -10.48
CA ASN A 188 -8.03 5.62 -10.92
C ASN A 188 -7.88 5.28 -12.42
N LEU A 189 -8.57 4.25 -12.92
CA LEU A 189 -8.60 3.89 -14.35
C LEU A 189 -9.08 5.03 -15.26
N ILE A 190 -10.03 5.84 -14.78
CA ILE A 190 -10.62 6.94 -15.54
C ILE A 190 -9.79 8.21 -15.36
N VAL A 191 -9.45 8.53 -14.11
CA VAL A 191 -8.88 9.81 -13.69
C VAL A 191 -7.43 9.97 -14.15
N ILE A 192 -6.64 8.88 -14.26
CA ILE A 192 -5.21 8.94 -14.56
C ILE A 192 -4.86 9.70 -15.84
N ASN A 193 -5.76 9.67 -16.84
CA ASN A 193 -5.58 10.33 -18.14
C ASN A 193 -6.24 11.73 -18.22
N THR A 194 -6.73 12.25 -17.10
CA THR A 194 -7.41 13.55 -17.04
C THR A 194 -6.55 14.60 -16.36
N LYS A 195 -6.92 15.89 -16.51
CA LYS A 195 -6.27 17.01 -15.80
C LYS A 195 -6.39 16.94 -14.27
N PHE A 196 -7.34 16.16 -13.76
CA PHE A 196 -7.60 16.02 -12.34
C PHE A 196 -6.79 14.89 -11.68
N ASN A 197 -5.90 14.25 -12.44
CA ASN A 197 -5.12 13.11 -11.98
C ASN A 197 -4.25 13.42 -10.75
N THR A 198 -3.74 14.64 -10.61
CA THR A 198 -2.92 15.03 -9.44
C THR A 198 -3.73 15.36 -8.19
N LEU A 199 -5.04 15.58 -8.31
CA LEU A 199 -5.91 15.88 -7.16
C LEU A 199 -6.43 14.62 -6.48
N PHE A 200 -6.50 13.51 -7.20
CA PHE A 200 -6.98 12.25 -6.66
C PHE A 200 -5.85 11.51 -5.93
N PRO A 201 -5.91 11.30 -4.60
CA PRO A 201 -4.76 10.80 -3.83
C PRO A 201 -4.25 9.43 -4.29
N TRP A 202 -5.17 8.55 -4.72
CA TRP A 202 -4.84 7.19 -5.13
C TRP A 202 -4.24 7.09 -6.54
N SER A 203 -4.31 8.13 -7.36
CA SER A 203 -3.56 8.19 -8.63
C SER A 203 -2.15 8.76 -8.46
N ILE A 204 -1.78 9.27 -7.29
CA ILE A 204 -0.44 9.83 -7.07
C ILE A 204 0.65 8.75 -7.19
N PRO A 205 0.53 7.55 -6.57
CA PRO A 205 1.53 6.50 -6.73
C PRO A 205 1.71 6.08 -8.19
N THR A 206 0.62 6.04 -8.98
CA THR A 206 0.74 5.74 -10.41
C THR A 206 1.46 6.88 -11.12
N ILE A 207 1.07 8.15 -10.90
CA ILE A 207 1.60 9.35 -11.59
C ILE A 207 3.07 9.61 -11.30
N LEU A 208 3.52 9.47 -10.05
CA LEU A 208 4.90 9.82 -9.67
C LEU A 208 5.91 8.69 -9.92
N SER A 209 5.43 7.46 -10.17
CA SER A 209 6.31 6.35 -10.54
C SER A 209 6.85 6.53 -11.96
N PRO A 210 8.04 6.01 -12.29
CA PRO A 210 8.62 6.05 -13.63
C PRO A 210 7.60 5.68 -14.68
N HIS A 211 7.36 6.62 -15.57
CA HIS A 211 6.53 6.43 -16.74
C HIS A 211 7.34 6.99 -17.91
N GLU A 212 7.23 6.35 -19.06
CA GLU A 212 7.73 6.98 -20.28
C GLU A 212 6.98 8.31 -20.50
N ASP A 213 7.58 9.26 -21.24
CA ASP A 213 7.14 10.66 -21.42
C ASP A 213 5.71 10.83 -22.01
N GLY A 214 4.90 9.78 -22.07
CA GLY A 214 3.53 9.76 -22.59
C GLY A 214 2.45 10.26 -21.64
N ARG A 215 2.77 10.78 -20.44
CA ARG A 215 1.74 11.34 -19.53
C ARG A 215 1.59 12.85 -19.71
N THR A 216 0.41 13.26 -20.16
CA THR A 216 0.07 14.64 -20.56
C THR A 216 -0.09 15.62 -19.40
N TYR A 217 -0.36 15.13 -18.18
CA TYR A 217 -0.60 15.97 -17.01
C TYR A 217 0.20 15.44 -15.81
N THR A 218 1.41 15.94 -15.60
CA THR A 218 2.27 15.53 -14.47
C THR A 218 2.70 16.78 -13.68
N ASN A 219 1.99 17.05 -12.58
CA ASN A 219 2.42 18.07 -11.62
C ASN A 219 2.93 17.39 -10.33
N TYR A 220 4.24 17.19 -10.28
CA TYR A 220 4.92 16.54 -9.16
C TYR A 220 4.71 17.27 -7.84
N ALA A 221 4.78 18.61 -7.84
CA ALA A 221 4.62 19.42 -6.63
C ALA A 221 3.20 19.28 -6.06
N LEU A 222 2.17 19.42 -6.91
CA LEU A 222 0.79 19.24 -6.48
C LEU A 222 0.52 17.83 -5.96
N GLY A 223 1.02 16.79 -6.64
CA GLY A 223 0.89 15.41 -6.16
C GLY A 223 1.48 15.22 -4.76
N ILE A 224 2.69 15.69 -4.50
CA ILE A 224 3.31 15.59 -3.17
C ILE A 224 2.46 16.33 -2.13
N THR A 225 1.97 17.54 -2.44
CA THR A 225 1.14 18.29 -1.49
C THR A 225 -0.17 17.59 -1.13
N VAL A 226 -0.85 16.99 -2.11
CA VAL A 226 -2.11 16.25 -1.88
C VAL A 226 -1.87 15.00 -1.05
N LEU A 227 -0.75 14.29 -1.29
CA LEU A 227 -0.37 13.11 -0.52
C LEU A 227 0.01 13.44 0.92
N CYS A 228 0.75 14.54 1.15
CA CYS A 228 1.03 15.03 2.49
C CYS A 228 -0.26 15.49 3.20
N ALA A 229 -1.14 16.20 2.50
CA ALA A 229 -2.41 16.65 3.04
C ALA A 229 -3.31 15.48 3.43
N SER A 230 -3.44 14.45 2.59
CA SER A 230 -4.26 13.26 2.88
C SER A 230 -3.72 12.49 4.09
N PHE A 231 -2.40 12.38 4.23
CA PHE A 231 -1.75 11.78 5.40
C PHE A 231 -2.03 12.57 6.68
N ILE A 232 -1.82 13.89 6.66
CA ILE A 232 -2.03 14.75 7.84
C ILE A 232 -3.50 14.76 8.25
N ILE A 233 -4.43 14.93 7.30
CA ILE A 233 -5.86 14.93 7.57
C ILE A 233 -6.30 13.56 8.11
N GLY A 234 -5.88 12.46 7.47
CA GLY A 234 -6.22 11.10 7.90
C GLY A 234 -5.71 10.76 9.30
N THR A 235 -4.49 11.20 9.65
CA THR A 235 -3.94 10.99 11.00
C THR A 235 -4.68 11.81 12.05
N ILE A 236 -4.93 13.10 11.82
CA ILE A 236 -5.65 13.98 12.76
C ILE A 236 -7.06 13.43 13.01
N LEU A 237 -7.79 13.08 11.95
CA LEU A 237 -9.14 12.55 12.06
C LEU A 237 -9.17 11.19 12.78
N SER A 238 -8.23 10.30 12.48
CA SER A 238 -8.11 9.00 13.18
C SER A 238 -7.88 9.20 14.68
N ILE A 239 -6.98 10.11 15.06
CA ILE A 239 -6.66 10.38 16.46
C ILE A 239 -7.85 11.00 17.20
N LYS A 240 -8.61 11.88 16.54
CA LYS A 240 -9.80 12.50 17.12
C LYS A 240 -10.87 11.45 17.44
N ASN A 241 -11.17 10.56 16.49
CA ASN A 241 -12.21 9.55 16.69
C ASN A 241 -11.86 8.51 17.77
N ILE A 242 -10.60 8.10 17.86
CA ILE A 242 -10.14 7.20 18.95
C ILE A 242 -10.32 7.85 20.33
N LYS A 243 -10.37 9.18 20.42
CA LYS A 243 -10.64 9.89 21.68
C LYS A 243 -12.12 9.89 22.05
N GLU A 244 -13.00 10.07 21.07
CA GLU A 244 -14.46 10.19 21.24
C GLU A 244 -15.16 8.86 21.57
N ASP A 245 -14.60 7.72 21.17
CA ASP A 245 -15.20 6.38 21.33
C ASP A 245 -15.35 5.87 22.78
N VAL A 246 -15.00 6.67 23.80
CA VAL A 246 -15.07 6.26 25.21
C VAL A 246 -15.91 7.26 26.00
N HIS A 247 -17.22 7.01 26.00
CA HIS A 247 -18.21 7.47 26.97
C HIS A 247 -19.02 6.27 27.45
#